data_AF-A0A9N9H288-F1
#
_entry.id   AF-A0A9N9H288-F1
#
_cell.length_a   1.000
_cell.length_b   1.000
_cell.length_c   1.000
_cell.angle_alpha   90.00
_cell.angle_beta   90.00
_cell.angle_gamma   90.00
#
_symmetry.space_group_name_H-M   'P 1'
#
loop_
_entity.id
_entity.type
_entity.pdbx_description
1 polymer ?
#
loop_
_entity_poly.entity_id
_entity_poly.type
_entity_poly.pdbx_seq_one_letter_code
_entity_poly.pdbx_strand_id
1 'polypeptide(L)'
;MSIKLFCLEKGKTPAVQHAFPVNISREETVGDLKKVIKAEKQNDFARVDADKLKLWKVEIPVDRNELSQGQPLQDNDQLRATDYIDEHWTDRPLRKHVHIIVEVPT
;
A
#
# COMPACT_ATOMS: atom_id res chain seq x y z
N MET A 1 14.54 3.99 -11.36
CA MET A 1 14.91 2.69 -10.72
C MET A 1 13.67 2.09 -10.04
N SER A 2 13.35 0.79 -10.19
CA SER A 2 12.12 0.21 -9.62
C SER A 2 12.30 -0.40 -8.23
N ILE A 3 11.23 -0.39 -7.43
CA ILE A 3 11.15 -1.04 -6.13
C ILE A 3 9.93 -1.98 -6.07
N LYS A 4 9.99 -2.92 -5.13
CA LYS A 4 8.88 -3.81 -4.80
C LYS A 4 8.34 -3.42 -3.43
N LEU A 5 7.05 -3.13 -3.38
CA LEU A 5 6.31 -2.84 -2.15
C LEU A 5 5.29 -3.94 -1.92
N PHE A 6 4.90 -4.13 -0.66
CA PHE A 6 3.85 -5.07 -0.29
C PHE A 6 2.67 -4.32 0.28
N CYS A 7 1.51 -4.57 -0.29
CA CYS A 7 0.25 -3.91 0.04
C CYS A 7 -0.64 -4.85 0.84
N LEU A 8 -1.43 -4.30 1.76
CA LEU A 8 -2.45 -5.03 2.51
C LEU A 8 -3.73 -4.20 2.53
N GLU A 9 -4.84 -4.83 2.18
CA GLU A 9 -6.16 -4.20 2.35
C GLU A 9 -6.51 -4.06 3.83
N LYS A 10 -7.01 -2.89 4.22
CA LYS A 10 -7.44 -2.60 5.59
C LYS A 10 -8.48 -3.63 6.04
N GLY A 11 -8.22 -4.28 7.17
CA GLY A 11 -9.08 -5.32 7.74
C GLY A 11 -8.89 -6.74 7.17
N LYS A 12 -8.02 -6.96 6.17
CA LYS A 12 -7.67 -8.30 5.70
C LYS A 12 -6.50 -8.87 6.49
N THR A 13 -6.76 -9.86 7.32
CA THR A 13 -5.77 -10.43 8.26
C THR A 13 -5.86 -11.95 8.29
N PRO A 14 -4.74 -12.69 8.43
CA PRO A 14 -3.39 -12.20 8.70
C PRO A 14 -2.64 -11.71 7.45
N ALA A 15 -1.70 -10.78 7.63
CA ALA A 15 -0.92 -10.19 6.53
C ALA A 15 -0.18 -11.25 5.68
N VAL A 16 0.28 -12.35 6.30
CA VAL A 16 0.97 -13.44 5.61
C VAL A 16 0.15 -14.11 4.50
N GLN A 17 -1.18 -14.04 4.59
CA GLN A 17 -2.08 -14.63 3.59
C GLN A 17 -2.64 -13.60 2.59
N HIS A 18 -2.79 -12.35 3.03
CA HIS A 18 -3.51 -11.34 2.25
C HIS A 18 -2.63 -10.26 1.63
N ALA A 19 -1.38 -10.11 2.10
CA ALA A 19 -0.48 -9.14 1.52
C ALA A 19 -0.08 -9.55 0.09
N PHE A 20 -0.01 -8.57 -0.80
CA PHE A 20 0.33 -8.78 -2.21
C PHE A 20 1.42 -7.82 -2.67
N PRO A 21 2.33 -8.25 -3.57
CA PRO A 21 3.40 -7.41 -4.07
C PRO A 21 2.92 -6.47 -5.17
N VAL A 22 3.53 -5.29 -5.26
CA VAL A 22 3.43 -4.39 -6.41
C VAL A 22 4.83 -3.93 -6.79
N ASN A 23 5.09 -3.75 -8.09
CA ASN A 23 6.33 -3.16 -8.59
C ASN A 23 6.03 -1.77 -9.14
N ILE A 24 6.83 -0.78 -8.76
CA ILE A 24 6.65 0.62 -9.18
C ILE A 24 8.02 1.29 -9.37
N SER A 25 8.14 2.22 -10.31
CA SER A 25 9.33 3.06 -10.41
C SER A 25 9.41 4.04 -9.24
N ARG A 26 10.63 4.34 -8.79
CA ARG A 26 10.90 5.41 -7.82
C ARG A 26 10.54 6.80 -8.35
N GLU A 27 10.59 6.97 -9.67
CA GLU A 27 10.27 8.23 -10.37
C GLU A 27 8.78 8.35 -10.71
N GLU A 28 7.97 7.35 -10.37
CA GLU A 28 6.51 7.43 -10.52
C GLU A 28 5.88 8.07 -9.29
N THR A 29 4.62 8.46 -9.42
CA THR A 29 3.86 9.09 -8.34
C THR A 29 3.08 8.07 -7.52
N VAL A 30 2.62 8.46 -6.34
CA VAL A 30 1.61 7.71 -5.57
C VAL A 30 0.33 7.54 -6.39
N GLY A 31 -0.02 8.49 -7.26
CA GLY A 31 -1.15 8.35 -8.19
C GLY A 31 -0.98 7.17 -9.16
N ASP A 32 0.23 6.93 -9.64
CA ASP A 32 0.55 5.78 -10.49
C ASP A 32 0.58 4.48 -9.69
N LEU A 33 1.12 4.51 -8.47
CA LEU A 33 1.02 3.40 -7.53
C LEU A 33 -0.43 2.97 -7.26
N LYS A 34 -1.37 3.91 -7.12
CA LYS A 34 -2.80 3.58 -6.98
C LYS A 34 -3.33 2.81 -8.19
N LYS A 35 -2.92 3.16 -9.41
CA LYS A 35 -3.30 2.44 -10.64
C LYS A 35 -2.71 1.03 -10.66
N VAL A 36 -1.44 0.89 -10.28
CA VAL A 36 -0.76 -0.42 -10.18
C VAL A 36 -1.45 -1.33 -9.16
N ILE A 37 -1.77 -0.80 -7.97
CA ILE A 37 -2.51 -1.54 -6.93
C ILE A 37 -3.87 -2.01 -7.45
N LYS A 38 -4.61 -1.11 -8.12
CA LYS A 38 -5.90 -1.47 -8.73
C LYS A 38 -5.75 -2.59 -9.76
N ALA A 39 -4.73 -2.52 -10.62
CA ALA A 39 -4.49 -3.51 -11.66
C ALA A 39 -4.14 -4.89 -11.08
N GLU A 40 -3.32 -4.93 -10.02
CA GLU A 40 -2.93 -6.18 -9.35
C GLU A 40 -4.13 -6.90 -8.71
N LYS A 41 -5.11 -6.13 -8.23
CA LYS A 41 -6.31 -6.61 -7.53
C LYS A 41 -7.58 -6.20 -8.27
N GLN A 42 -7.59 -6.37 -9.59
CA GLN A 42 -8.66 -5.87 -10.46
C GLN A 42 -10.05 -6.38 -10.06
N ASN A 43 -10.17 -7.61 -9.58
CA ASN A 43 -11.46 -8.18 -9.14
C ASN A 43 -11.95 -7.55 -7.83
N ASP A 44 -11.06 -7.45 -6.83
CA ASP A 44 -11.38 -6.87 -5.52
C ASP A 44 -11.68 -5.36 -5.62
N PHE A 45 -11.03 -4.66 -6.57
CA PHE A 45 -11.18 -3.22 -6.81
C PHE A 45 -11.95 -2.86 -8.09
N ALA A 46 -12.73 -3.79 -8.66
CA ALA A 46 -13.38 -3.62 -9.97
C ALA A 46 -14.29 -2.39 -10.05
N ARG A 47 -14.93 -2.04 -8.93
CA ARG A 47 -15.92 -0.97 -8.83
C ARG A 47 -15.35 0.36 -8.30
N VAL A 48 -14.06 0.42 -8.05
CA VAL A 48 -13.40 1.54 -7.38
C VAL A 48 -12.43 2.19 -8.35
N ASP A 49 -12.53 3.50 -8.53
CA ASP A 49 -11.55 4.24 -9.31
C ASP A 49 -10.22 4.29 -8.57
N ALA A 50 -9.11 4.21 -9.30
CA ALA A 50 -7.78 4.12 -8.67
C ALA A 50 -7.52 5.35 -7.77
N ASP A 51 -7.92 6.55 -8.18
CA ASP A 51 -7.76 7.79 -7.44
C ASP A 51 -8.47 7.80 -6.08
N LYS A 52 -9.57 7.04 -5.97
CA LYS A 52 -10.37 6.91 -4.75
C LYS A 52 -9.69 6.06 -3.69
N LEU A 53 -8.76 5.18 -4.05
CA LEU A 53 -8.01 4.39 -3.07
C LEU A 53 -7.26 5.32 -2.10
N LYS A 54 -7.40 5.08 -0.80
CA LYS A 54 -6.58 5.73 0.23
C LYS A 54 -5.42 4.82 0.59
N LEU A 55 -4.21 5.39 0.63
CA LEU A 55 -2.97 4.66 0.88
C LEU A 55 -2.24 5.27 2.07
N TRP A 56 -1.69 4.42 2.95
CA TRP A 56 -0.81 4.84 4.04
C TRP A 56 0.50 4.07 3.98
N LYS A 57 1.63 4.76 4.17
CA LYS A 57 2.92 4.10 4.36
C LYS A 57 3.00 3.52 5.76
N VAL A 58 3.39 2.25 5.85
CA VAL A 58 3.58 1.52 7.10
C VAL A 58 4.84 0.67 7.03
N GLU A 59 5.33 0.19 8.18
CA GLU A 59 6.42 -0.77 8.26
C GLU A 59 6.02 -1.90 9.22
N ILE A 60 5.19 -2.81 8.73
CA ILE A 60 4.55 -3.87 9.52
C ILE A 60 5.19 -5.21 9.19
N PRO A 61 5.89 -5.89 10.13
CA PRO A 61 6.38 -7.24 9.89
C PRO A 61 5.24 -8.21 9.55
N VAL A 62 5.37 -8.97 8.47
CA VAL A 62 4.34 -9.91 8.00
C VAL A 62 4.09 -11.04 9.02
N ASP A 63 5.12 -11.41 9.78
CA ASP A 63 5.06 -12.48 10.79
C ASP A 63 4.34 -12.05 12.08
N ARG A 64 4.00 -10.76 12.25
CA ARG A 64 3.19 -10.28 13.38
C ARG A 64 1.69 -10.44 13.08
N ASN A 65 1.09 -11.50 13.62
CA ASN A 65 -0.36 -11.75 13.57
C ASN A 65 -1.21 -10.68 14.29
N GLU A 66 -0.61 -9.83 15.14
CA GLU A 66 -1.34 -8.93 16.04
C GLU A 66 -1.68 -7.55 15.45
N LEU A 67 -1.19 -7.21 14.26
CA LEU A 67 -1.45 -5.90 13.65
C LEU A 67 -2.85 -5.81 13.00
N SER A 68 -3.67 -6.82 13.27
CA SER A 68 -4.98 -7.08 12.69
C SER A 68 -6.12 -6.14 13.14
N GLN A 69 -5.88 -5.30 14.14
CA GLN A 69 -6.92 -4.47 14.75
C GLN A 69 -6.33 -3.09 15.11
N GLY A 70 -6.33 -2.16 14.15
CA GLY A 70 -6.36 -0.74 14.50
C GLY A 70 -5.02 -0.09 14.84
N GLN A 71 -4.00 -0.23 13.97
CA GLN A 71 -3.00 0.84 13.93
C GLN A 71 -3.75 2.13 13.56
N PRO A 72 -3.72 3.20 14.40
CA PRO A 72 -4.45 4.41 14.10
C PRO A 72 -3.81 5.09 12.89
N LEU A 73 -4.40 4.88 11.72
CA LEU A 73 -4.03 5.57 10.49
C LEU A 73 -4.65 6.97 10.56
N GLN A 74 -3.83 7.99 10.78
CA GLN A 74 -4.31 9.37 10.74
C GLN A 74 -4.47 9.80 9.28
N ASP A 75 -5.46 10.64 8.98
CA ASP A 75 -5.64 11.17 7.62
C ASP A 75 -4.43 12.01 7.17
N ASN A 76 -3.70 12.62 8.10
CA ASN A 76 -2.47 13.36 7.79
C ASN A 76 -1.31 12.47 7.31
N ASP A 77 -1.34 11.17 7.64
CA ASP A 77 -0.34 10.19 7.21
C ASP A 77 -0.71 9.54 5.86
N GLN A 78 -1.83 9.97 5.26
CA GLN A 78 -2.25 9.47 3.96
C GLN A 78 -1.28 9.95 2.87
N LEU A 79 -0.82 9.01 2.05
CA LEU A 79 0.02 9.29 0.89
C LEU A 79 -0.76 10.14 -0.13
N ARG A 80 -0.17 11.26 -0.55
CA ARG A 80 -0.78 12.17 -1.52
C ARG A 80 -0.45 11.70 -2.92
N ALA A 81 -1.43 11.73 -3.82
CA ALA A 81 -1.26 11.24 -5.18
C ALA A 81 -0.17 11.97 -5.99
N THR A 82 0.20 13.18 -5.58
CA THR A 82 1.22 14.03 -6.20
C THR A 82 2.64 13.70 -5.78
N ASP A 83 2.82 12.99 -4.67
CA ASP A 83 4.15 12.69 -4.13
C ASP A 83 4.81 11.62 -5.00
N TYR A 84 6.12 11.76 -5.21
CA TYR A 84 6.92 10.72 -5.85
C TYR A 84 7.21 9.57 -4.88
N ILE A 85 7.40 8.37 -5.44
CA ILE A 85 7.70 7.18 -4.64
C ILE A 85 9.04 7.31 -3.91
N ASP A 86 10.03 7.97 -4.49
CA ASP A 86 11.33 8.17 -3.85
C ASP A 86 11.31 9.11 -2.64
N GLU A 87 10.35 10.03 -2.55
CA GLU A 87 10.13 10.88 -1.35
C GLU A 87 9.76 10.05 -0.12
N HIS A 88 9.04 8.94 -0.34
CA HIS A 88 8.56 8.06 0.72
C HIS A 88 9.47 6.86 0.96
N TRP A 89 10.15 6.36 -0.07
CA TRP A 89 11.05 5.21 0.02
C TRP A 89 12.44 5.56 -0.54
N THR A 90 13.08 6.54 0.12
CA THR A 90 14.47 6.96 -0.14
C THR A 90 15.43 5.77 -0.05
N ASP A 91 15.31 4.99 1.03
CA ASP A 91 16.06 3.77 1.26
C ASP A 91 15.38 2.54 0.65
N ARG A 92 16.04 1.38 0.75
CA ARG A 92 15.43 0.13 0.29
C ARG A 92 14.32 -0.30 1.25
N PRO A 93 13.09 -0.57 0.76
CA PRO A 93 12.01 -1.05 1.61
C PRO A 93 12.37 -2.35 2.36
N LEU A 94 11.92 -2.48 3.61
CA LEU A 94 12.26 -3.62 4.48
C LEU A 94 11.67 -4.93 3.96
N ARG A 95 12.48 -5.99 3.95
CA ARG A 95 12.01 -7.32 3.53
C ARG A 95 11.06 -7.91 4.57
N LYS A 96 10.09 -8.73 4.13
CA LYS A 96 9.07 -9.38 4.99
C LYS A 96 8.22 -8.37 5.78
N HIS A 97 7.99 -7.19 5.22
CA HIS A 97 7.09 -6.18 5.79
C HIS A 97 5.99 -5.83 4.79
N VAL A 98 4.81 -5.50 5.33
CA VAL A 98 3.80 -4.71 4.63
C VAL A 98 4.28 -3.27 4.66
N HIS A 99 4.22 -2.64 3.49
CA HIS A 99 4.69 -1.29 3.24
C HIS A 99 3.54 -0.29 3.09
N ILE A 100 2.38 -0.79 2.64
CA ILE A 100 1.22 0.04 2.31
C ILE A 100 -0.04 -0.62 2.86
N ILE A 101 -0.85 0.16 3.58
CA ILE A 101 -2.25 -0.19 3.82
C ILE A 101 -3.12 0.47 2.75
N VAL A 102 -4.04 -0.31 2.17
CA VAL A 102 -5.00 0.14 1.15
C VAL A 102 -6.39 0.14 1.76
N GLU A 103 -7.06 1.29 1.74
CA GLU A 103 -8.49 1.38 2.07
C GLU A 103 -9.28 1.77 0.83
N VAL A 104 -10.33 0.99 0.58
CA VAL A 104 -11.36 1.31 -0.39
C VAL A 104 -12.37 2.23 0.28
N PRO A 105 -12.63 3.44 -0.24
CA PRO A 105 -13.71 4.25 0.29
C PRO A 105 -15.04 3.55 0.02
N THR A 106 -15.82 3.36 1.08
CA THR A 106 -17.24 2.99 1.06
C THR A 106 -18.12 4.12 0.57
#